data_AF-A0A956GC19-F1
#
_entry.id   AF-A0A956GC19-F1
#
_cell.length_a   1.000
_cell.length_b   1.000
_cell.length_c   1.000
_cell.angle_alpha   90.00
_cell.angle_beta   90.00
_cell.angle_gamma   90.00
#
_symmetry.space_group_name_H-M   'P 1'
#
loop_
_entity.id
_entity.type
_entity.pdbx_description
1 polymer ?
#
loop_
_entity_poly.entity_id
_entity_poly.type
_entity_poly.pdbx_seq_one_letter_code
_entity_poly.pdbx_strand_id
1 'polypeptide(L)'
;MKHRRFPRLSILDRIAVLALAALIFAPAPKANACGFRWRHPKSGHVYQSESLLRSGQFQSAYNAAREAFPGVESLDVAKAKPPKGWRNRRGFDLKLRALSVMAGATIRGEGFTNGQYWRDTALAAQRVKRIKWAVAKLRVVTKKLPYNYNIKAYLAEGLAKLGKSDDALKLLASLYKSKRLHDAQALATYARLLNEAGEIGQRDDVAKSCFQRTSSSACPVFAKSRLPI
;
A
#
# COMPACT_ATOMS: atom_id res chain seq x y z
N MET A 1 -56.11 35.94 37.50
CA MET A 1 -55.66 34.55 37.73
C MET A 1 -56.78 33.59 37.31
N LYS A 2 -56.58 32.80 36.25
CA LYS A 2 -57.50 31.75 35.78
C LYS A 2 -56.69 30.48 35.53
N HIS A 3 -56.80 29.52 36.45
CA HIS A 3 -56.18 28.20 36.33
C HIS A 3 -56.86 27.41 35.20
N ARG A 4 -56.13 27.11 34.12
CA ARG A 4 -56.55 26.15 33.10
C ARG A 4 -56.32 24.73 33.63
N ARG A 5 -57.39 23.95 33.71
CA ARG A 5 -57.34 22.51 34.04
C ARG A 5 -56.76 21.75 32.85
N PHE A 6 -55.73 20.95 33.08
CA PHE A 6 -55.22 19.98 32.10
C PHE A 6 -56.19 18.79 32.01
N PRO A 7 -56.54 18.30 30.81
CA PRO A 7 -57.32 17.07 30.69
C PRO A 7 -56.49 15.86 31.13
N ARG A 8 -57.10 15.02 31.96
CA ARG A 8 -56.57 13.71 32.37
C ARG A 8 -56.59 12.79 31.14
N LEU A 9 -55.42 12.50 30.58
CA LEU A 9 -55.23 11.42 29.61
C LEU A 9 -55.57 10.08 30.27
N SER A 10 -56.34 9.27 29.55
CA SER A 10 -56.79 7.96 30.01
C SER A 10 -55.63 6.95 30.03
N ILE A 11 -55.72 5.92 30.87
CA ILE A 11 -54.69 4.88 31.01
C ILE A 11 -54.42 4.16 29.67
N LEU A 12 -55.39 4.14 28.76
CA LEU A 12 -55.29 3.51 27.44
C LEU A 12 -54.38 4.28 26.46
N ASP A 13 -54.29 5.61 26.56
CA ASP A 13 -53.40 6.43 25.71
C ASP A 13 -51.92 6.22 26.04
N ARG A 14 -51.61 5.81 27.28
CA ARG A 14 -50.23 5.52 27.71
C ARG A 14 -49.71 4.18 27.18
N ILE A 15 -50.60 3.24 26.86
CA ILE A 15 -50.22 1.92 26.32
C ILE A 15 -49.88 2.04 24.82
N ALA A 16 -50.56 2.91 24.08
CA ALA A 16 -50.28 3.15 22.66
C ALA A 16 -48.88 3.76 22.40
N VAL A 17 -48.38 4.60 23.31
CA VAL A 17 -47.03 5.19 23.19
C VAL A 17 -45.93 4.18 23.52
N LEU A 18 -46.19 3.20 24.39
CA LEU A 18 -45.23 2.13 24.71
C LEU A 18 -45.14 1.04 23.63
N ALA A 19 -46.19 0.83 22.84
CA ALA A 19 -46.16 -0.12 21.72
C ALA A 19 -45.36 0.38 20.51
N LEU A 20 -45.21 1.71 20.33
CA LEU A 20 -44.44 2.28 19.21
C LEU A 20 -42.92 2.37 19.48
N ALA A 21 -42.50 2.31 20.74
CA ALA A 21 -41.07 2.37 21.11
C ALA A 21 -40.34 1.01 20.98
N ALA A 22 -41.07 -0.10 20.89
CA ALA A 22 -40.49 -1.44 20.82
C ALA A 22 -40.05 -1.86 19.41
N LEU A 23 -40.37 -1.09 18.36
CA LEU A 23 -39.97 -1.39 16.98
C LEU A 23 -38.63 -0.77 16.55
N ILE A 24 -37.98 0.03 17.40
CA ILE A 24 -36.70 0.70 17.07
C ILE A 24 -35.48 -0.14 17.54
N PHE A 25 -35.68 -1.12 18.41
CA PHE A 25 -34.60 -1.97 18.95
C PHE A 25 -34.63 -3.42 18.45
N ALA A 26 -35.17 -3.67 17.25
CA ALA A 26 -34.82 -4.90 16.55
C ALA A 26 -33.33 -4.79 16.16
N PRO A 27 -32.43 -5.66 16.66
CA PRO A 27 -31.07 -5.69 16.16
C PRO A 27 -31.16 -5.94 14.65
N ALA A 28 -30.63 -5.00 13.87
CA ALA A 28 -30.57 -5.16 12.42
C ALA A 28 -30.06 -6.59 12.12
N PRO A 29 -30.77 -7.37 11.28
CA PRO A 29 -30.26 -8.68 10.90
C PRO A 29 -28.85 -8.45 10.39
N LYS A 30 -27.88 -9.10 11.03
CA LYS A 30 -26.48 -9.07 10.60
C LYS A 30 -26.51 -9.38 9.12
N ALA A 31 -26.21 -8.39 8.27
CA ALA A 31 -26.05 -8.58 6.85
C ALA A 31 -24.83 -9.49 6.68
N ASN A 32 -25.08 -10.80 6.78
CA ASN A 32 -24.09 -11.82 6.54
C ASN A 32 -23.81 -11.79 5.03
N ALA A 33 -22.74 -11.09 4.71
CA ALA A 33 -21.86 -11.31 3.57
C ALA A 33 -22.55 -11.42 2.21
N CYS A 34 -22.51 -10.31 1.47
CA CYS A 34 -22.52 -10.33 0.02
C CYS A 34 -21.50 -11.35 -0.51
N GLY A 35 -21.97 -12.53 -0.90
CA GLY A 35 -21.29 -13.56 -1.68
C GLY A 35 -20.05 -14.16 -1.02
N PHE A 36 -20.02 -15.49 -0.90
CA PHE A 36 -18.79 -16.26 -0.73
C PHE A 36 -17.87 -16.00 -1.94
N ARG A 37 -17.12 -14.90 -1.92
CA ARG A 37 -16.07 -14.64 -2.89
C ARG A 37 -14.91 -15.53 -2.47
N TRP A 38 -14.80 -16.70 -3.11
CA TRP A 38 -13.70 -17.63 -2.92
C TRP A 38 -12.35 -16.88 -3.00
N ARG A 39 -11.78 -16.59 -1.83
CA ARG A 39 -10.46 -15.97 -1.66
C ARG A 39 -9.45 -17.10 -1.56
N HIS A 40 -8.35 -16.99 -2.32
CA HIS A 40 -7.23 -17.91 -2.16
C HIS A 40 -6.76 -17.83 -0.69
N PRO A 41 -6.47 -18.95 0.00
CA PRO A 41 -6.17 -18.94 1.44
C PRO A 41 -5.05 -17.95 1.81
N LYS A 42 -4.03 -17.89 0.96
CA LYS A 42 -2.87 -17.00 1.12
C LYS A 42 -3.12 -15.53 0.77
N SER A 43 -4.27 -15.17 0.23
CA SER A 43 -4.55 -13.78 -0.18
C SER A 43 -4.53 -12.82 1.00
N GLY A 44 -5.07 -13.22 2.17
CA GLY A 44 -5.06 -12.40 3.39
C GLY A 44 -3.64 -12.01 3.83
N HIS A 45 -2.72 -12.98 3.86
CA HIS A 45 -1.33 -12.73 4.22
C HIS A 45 -0.61 -11.81 3.23
N VAL A 46 -0.87 -11.96 1.92
CA VAL A 46 -0.30 -11.03 0.91
C VAL A 46 -0.82 -9.61 1.12
N TYR A 47 -2.14 -9.43 1.32
CA TYR A 47 -2.70 -8.11 1.60
C TYR A 47 -2.16 -7.50 2.90
N GLN A 48 -1.99 -8.31 3.94
CA GLN A 48 -1.36 -7.88 5.20
C GLN A 48 0.08 -7.42 4.95
N SER A 49 0.88 -8.18 4.20
CA SER A 49 2.26 -7.82 3.87
C SER A 49 2.34 -6.51 3.07
N GLU A 50 1.43 -6.28 2.12
CA GLU A 50 1.34 -5.03 1.37
C GLU A 50 0.92 -3.86 2.28
N SER A 51 0.04 -4.10 3.26
CA SER A 51 -0.34 -3.09 4.24
C SER A 51 0.83 -2.69 5.13
N LEU A 52 1.56 -3.68 5.67
CA LEU A 52 2.76 -3.45 6.47
C LEU A 52 3.80 -2.65 5.70
N LEU A 53 4.00 -2.96 4.41
CA LEU A 53 4.92 -2.24 3.52
C LEU A 53 4.52 -0.76 3.36
N ARG A 54 3.22 -0.48 3.17
CA ARG A 54 2.71 0.91 3.07
C ARG A 54 2.88 1.67 4.38
N SER A 55 2.68 1.00 5.52
CA SER A 55 2.82 1.57 6.86
C SER A 55 4.26 1.75 7.33
N GLY A 56 5.26 1.46 6.49
CA GLY A 56 6.68 1.63 6.86
C GLY A 56 7.29 0.46 7.64
N GLN A 57 6.52 -0.59 7.91
CA GLN A 57 6.98 -1.77 8.67
C GLN A 57 7.68 -2.77 7.74
N PHE A 58 8.83 -2.39 7.18
CA PHE A 58 9.48 -3.13 6.08
C PHE A 58 9.90 -4.55 6.47
N GLN A 59 10.46 -4.73 7.67
CA GLN A 59 10.86 -6.06 8.15
C GLN A 59 9.65 -6.99 8.32
N SER A 60 8.59 -6.50 8.96
CA SER A 60 7.35 -7.25 9.16
C SER A 60 6.68 -7.57 7.81
N ALA A 61 6.69 -6.63 6.87
CA ALA A 61 6.17 -6.84 5.53
C ALA A 61 6.93 -7.95 4.78
N TYR A 62 8.27 -7.93 4.86
CA TYR A 62 9.12 -8.95 4.26
C TYR A 62 8.83 -10.34 4.85
N ASN A 63 8.79 -10.44 6.18
CA ASN A 63 8.55 -11.70 6.88
C ASN A 63 7.15 -12.26 6.57
N ALA A 64 6.11 -11.42 6.61
CA ALA A 64 4.75 -11.83 6.28
C ALA A 64 4.63 -12.33 4.83
N ALA A 65 5.33 -11.69 3.87
CA ALA A 65 5.35 -12.16 2.49
C ALA A 65 6.09 -13.50 2.33
N ARG A 66 7.19 -13.70 3.09
CA ARG A 66 7.94 -14.96 3.13
C ARG A 66 7.12 -16.10 3.76
N GLU A 67 6.38 -15.83 4.84
CA GLU A 67 5.48 -16.79 5.48
C GLU A 67 4.31 -17.16 4.58
N ALA A 68 3.74 -16.18 3.86
CA ALA A 68 2.70 -16.45 2.88
C ALA A 68 3.19 -17.42 1.79
N PHE A 69 4.41 -17.23 1.28
CA PHE A 69 5.01 -18.09 0.25
C PHE A 69 6.45 -18.44 0.59
N PRO A 70 6.68 -19.52 1.36
CA PRO A 70 8.03 -19.98 1.68
C PRO A 70 8.84 -20.25 0.42
N GLY A 71 10.10 -19.82 0.40
CA GLY A 71 11.01 -19.97 -0.74
C GLY A 71 10.67 -19.08 -1.95
N VAL A 72 9.76 -18.11 -1.85
CA VAL A 72 9.43 -17.24 -2.99
C VAL A 72 10.62 -16.41 -3.49
N GLU A 73 11.61 -16.14 -2.64
CA GLU A 73 12.84 -15.42 -2.98
C GLU A 73 13.70 -16.12 -4.04
N SER A 74 13.70 -17.46 -4.04
CA SER A 74 14.45 -18.28 -4.99
C SER A 74 13.70 -18.50 -6.31
N LEU A 75 12.47 -17.98 -6.43
CA LEU A 75 11.66 -18.12 -7.63
C LEU A 75 12.38 -17.51 -8.85
N ASP A 76 12.64 -18.34 -9.85
CA ASP A 76 13.05 -17.89 -11.19
C ASP A 76 11.81 -17.36 -11.94
N VAL A 77 11.51 -16.08 -11.75
CA VAL A 77 10.35 -15.41 -12.35
C VAL A 77 10.41 -15.41 -13.88
N ALA A 78 11.62 -15.44 -14.46
CA ALA A 78 11.78 -15.41 -15.91
C ALA A 78 11.27 -16.71 -16.53
N LYS A 79 11.63 -17.84 -15.92
CA LYS A 79 11.21 -19.19 -16.37
C LYS A 79 9.82 -19.58 -15.86
N ALA A 80 9.35 -18.99 -14.76
CA ALA A 80 8.06 -19.32 -14.18
C ALA A 80 6.91 -18.99 -15.15
N LYS A 81 6.10 -20.01 -15.45
CA LYS A 81 4.88 -19.89 -16.24
C LYS A 81 3.66 -19.95 -15.32
N PRO A 82 2.61 -19.17 -15.60
CA PRO A 82 1.37 -19.32 -14.87
C PRO A 82 0.81 -20.72 -15.12
N PRO A 83 0.47 -21.48 -14.07
CA PRO A 83 -0.17 -22.79 -14.21
C PRO A 83 -1.50 -22.68 -14.97
N LYS A 84 -1.90 -23.77 -15.65
CA LYS A 84 -3.19 -23.85 -16.35
C LYS A 84 -4.34 -23.72 -15.33
N GLY A 85 -5.43 -23.06 -15.74
CA GLY A 85 -6.62 -22.83 -14.92
C GLY A 85 -6.62 -21.49 -14.16
N TRP A 86 -7.78 -20.82 -14.12
CA TRP A 86 -7.90 -19.46 -13.55
C TRP A 86 -7.56 -19.39 -12.05
N ARG A 87 -7.88 -20.43 -11.27
CA ARG A 87 -7.56 -20.50 -9.83
C ARG A 87 -6.07 -20.49 -9.58
N ASN A 88 -5.35 -21.30 -10.36
CA ASN A 88 -3.91 -21.44 -10.26
C ASN A 88 -3.20 -20.17 -10.75
N ARG A 89 -3.77 -19.46 -11.75
CA ARG A 89 -3.30 -18.12 -12.15
C ARG A 89 -3.37 -17.12 -11.00
N ARG A 90 -4.49 -17.05 -10.26
CA ARG A 90 -4.56 -16.15 -9.08
C ARG A 90 -3.53 -16.50 -8.01
N GLY A 91 -3.30 -17.79 -7.75
CA GLY A 91 -2.27 -18.24 -6.81
C GLY A 91 -0.87 -17.82 -7.26
N PHE A 92 -0.60 -17.92 -8.56
CA PHE A 92 0.64 -17.44 -9.17
C PHE A 92 0.81 -15.92 -9.05
N ASP A 93 -0.23 -15.14 -9.34
CA ASP A 93 -0.21 -13.69 -9.20
C ASP A 93 0.03 -13.26 -7.74
N LEU A 94 -0.57 -13.96 -6.78
CA LEU A 94 -0.33 -13.74 -5.35
C LEU A 94 1.12 -14.03 -4.97
N LYS A 95 1.72 -15.09 -5.52
CA LYS A 95 3.14 -15.41 -5.31
C LYS A 95 4.05 -14.31 -5.87
N LEU A 96 3.73 -13.78 -7.06
CA LEU A 96 4.48 -12.66 -7.65
C LEU A 96 4.29 -11.35 -6.88
N ARG A 97 3.09 -11.10 -6.34
CA ARG A 97 2.84 -9.95 -5.44
C ARG A 97 3.62 -10.07 -4.15
N ALA A 98 3.63 -11.24 -3.50
CA ALA A 98 4.44 -11.49 -2.30
C ALA A 98 5.94 -11.23 -2.58
N LEU A 99 6.47 -11.73 -3.70
CA LEU A 99 7.85 -11.44 -4.12
C LEU A 99 8.09 -9.94 -4.29
N SER A 100 7.10 -9.21 -4.83
CA SER A 100 7.20 -7.77 -5.03
C SER A 100 7.17 -6.99 -3.73
N VAL A 101 6.40 -7.45 -2.73
CA VAL A 101 6.43 -6.89 -1.38
C VAL A 101 7.79 -7.11 -0.74
N MET A 102 8.37 -8.32 -0.86
CA MET A 102 9.73 -8.59 -0.35
C MET A 102 10.78 -7.70 -1.02
N ALA A 103 10.70 -7.53 -2.35
CA ALA A 103 11.59 -6.65 -3.09
C ALA A 103 11.39 -5.18 -2.70
N GLY A 104 10.14 -4.71 -2.58
CA GLY A 104 9.81 -3.35 -2.14
C GLY A 104 10.28 -3.06 -0.71
N ALA A 105 10.06 -3.99 0.22
CA ALA A 105 10.59 -3.92 1.58
C ALA A 105 12.13 -3.87 1.58
N THR A 106 12.79 -4.64 0.71
CA THR A 106 14.25 -4.62 0.57
C THR A 106 14.75 -3.27 0.06
N ILE A 107 14.03 -2.65 -0.86
CA ILE A 107 14.36 -1.32 -1.38
C ILE A 107 14.18 -0.27 -0.28
N ARG A 108 13.02 -0.26 0.39
CA ARG A 108 12.68 0.76 1.40
C ARG A 108 13.42 0.61 2.72
N GLY A 109 13.68 -0.63 3.14
CA GLY A 109 14.58 -0.98 4.23
C GLY A 109 16.06 -0.93 3.83
N GLU A 110 16.38 -0.38 2.67
CA GLU A 110 17.76 -0.12 2.22
C GLU A 110 18.70 -1.33 2.25
N GLY A 111 18.16 -2.50 1.93
CA GLY A 111 18.85 -3.79 1.92
C GLY A 111 18.77 -4.57 3.24
N PHE A 112 18.20 -4.00 4.30
CA PHE A 112 18.03 -4.64 5.60
C PHE A 112 16.65 -5.31 5.71
N THR A 113 16.55 -6.60 5.37
CA THR A 113 15.24 -7.30 5.40
C THR A 113 15.27 -8.73 5.93
N ASN A 114 16.41 -9.25 6.34
CA ASN A 114 16.50 -10.53 7.02
C ASN A 114 17.13 -10.28 8.39
N GLY A 115 16.52 -10.80 9.46
CA GLY A 115 16.90 -10.52 10.86
C GLY A 115 18.38 -10.78 11.20
N GLN A 116 19.09 -11.50 10.34
CA GLN A 116 20.53 -11.71 10.40
C GLN A 116 21.35 -10.45 10.04
N TYR A 117 20.82 -9.57 9.19
CA TYR A 117 21.50 -8.35 8.70
C TYR A 117 20.98 -7.06 9.33
N TRP A 118 19.91 -7.12 10.15
CA TRP A 118 19.44 -5.94 10.87
C TRP A 118 20.23 -5.70 12.17
N ARG A 119 20.87 -6.76 12.71
CA ARG A 119 21.75 -6.69 13.89
C ARG A 119 23.23 -6.55 13.51
N ASP A 120 23.64 -7.18 12.40
CA ASP A 120 25.00 -7.04 11.88
C ASP A 120 25.07 -5.88 10.89
N THR A 121 26.16 -5.11 10.94
CA THR A 121 26.55 -4.12 9.93
C THR A 121 26.79 -4.81 8.60
N ALA A 122 25.71 -5.17 7.89
CA ALA A 122 25.79 -5.65 6.52
C ALA A 122 26.60 -4.61 5.73
N LEU A 123 27.78 -5.00 5.28
CA LEU A 123 28.71 -4.13 4.55
C LEU A 123 27.92 -3.39 3.46
N ALA A 124 28.20 -2.12 3.22
CA ALA A 124 27.47 -1.30 2.23
C ALA A 124 27.33 -2.02 0.87
N ALA A 125 28.36 -2.78 0.47
CA ALA A 125 28.34 -3.64 -0.72
C ALA A 125 27.23 -4.72 -0.71
N GLN A 126 26.98 -5.36 0.43
CA GLN A 126 25.91 -6.36 0.58
C GLN A 126 24.52 -5.71 0.49
N ARG A 127 24.34 -4.51 1.06
CA ARG A 127 23.09 -3.74 0.96
C ARG A 127 22.78 -3.40 -0.50
N VAL A 128 23.77 -2.89 -1.24
CA VAL A 128 23.65 -2.61 -2.68
C VAL A 128 23.35 -3.90 -3.46
N LYS A 129 24.01 -5.02 -3.14
CA LYS A 129 23.73 -6.33 -3.77
C LYS A 129 22.27 -6.76 -3.57
N ARG A 130 21.70 -6.54 -2.38
CA ARG A 130 20.28 -6.84 -2.09
C ARG A 130 19.33 -5.92 -2.86
N ILE A 131 19.62 -4.63 -2.96
CA ILE A 131 18.82 -3.71 -3.77
C ILE A 131 18.88 -4.10 -5.26
N LYS A 132 20.07 -4.46 -5.78
CA LYS A 132 20.23 -4.98 -7.16
C LYS A 132 19.39 -6.23 -7.40
N TRP A 133 19.37 -7.18 -6.45
CA TRP A 133 18.49 -8.34 -6.50
C TRP A 133 17.01 -7.95 -6.56
N ALA A 134 16.57 -7.04 -5.69
CA ALA A 134 15.18 -6.59 -5.63
C ALA A 134 14.75 -5.94 -6.96
N VAL A 135 15.58 -5.04 -7.51
CA VAL A 135 15.35 -4.41 -8.81
C VAL A 135 15.29 -5.44 -9.94
N ALA A 136 16.19 -6.43 -9.95
CA ALA A 136 16.18 -7.49 -10.96
C ALA A 136 14.88 -8.31 -10.91
N LYS A 137 14.40 -8.68 -9.71
CA LYS A 137 13.11 -9.38 -9.57
C LYS A 137 11.95 -8.51 -10.05
N LEU A 138 11.85 -7.26 -9.61
CA LEU A 138 10.77 -6.36 -9.99
C LEU A 138 10.73 -6.10 -11.50
N ARG A 139 11.88 -5.97 -12.18
CA ARG A 139 11.93 -5.84 -13.65
C ARG A 139 11.25 -6.98 -14.39
N VAL A 140 11.34 -8.21 -13.88
CA VAL A 140 10.67 -9.37 -14.48
C VAL A 140 9.21 -9.41 -14.06
N VAL A 141 8.91 -9.12 -12.78
CA VAL A 141 7.53 -9.16 -12.29
C VAL A 141 6.65 -8.09 -12.96
N THR A 142 7.16 -6.88 -13.21
CA THR A 142 6.38 -5.82 -13.90
C THR A 142 5.98 -6.22 -15.33
N LYS A 143 6.74 -7.09 -15.99
CA LYS A 143 6.38 -7.65 -17.30
C LYS A 143 5.27 -8.70 -17.19
N LYS A 144 5.27 -9.50 -16.11
CA LYS A 144 4.25 -10.52 -15.85
C LYS A 144 2.94 -9.94 -15.29
N LEU A 145 3.03 -8.83 -14.54
CA LEU A 145 1.92 -8.10 -13.93
C LEU A 145 1.88 -6.64 -14.43
N PRO A 146 1.61 -6.39 -15.72
CA PRO A 146 1.77 -5.07 -16.34
C PRO A 146 0.84 -3.99 -15.77
N TYR A 147 -0.31 -4.38 -15.22
CA TYR A 147 -1.31 -3.48 -14.66
C TYR A 147 -1.15 -3.23 -13.16
N ASN A 148 -0.14 -3.83 -12.51
CA ASN A 148 0.14 -3.55 -11.11
C ASN A 148 1.12 -2.37 -10.98
N TYR A 149 0.55 -1.18 -10.80
CA TYR A 149 1.31 0.08 -10.76
C TYR A 149 2.16 0.25 -9.50
N ASN A 150 1.76 -0.37 -8.38
CA ASN A 150 2.57 -0.36 -7.15
C ASN A 150 3.93 -1.06 -7.36
N ILE A 151 3.95 -2.18 -8.10
CA ILE A 151 5.19 -2.89 -8.41
C ILE A 151 6.11 -2.02 -9.30
N LYS A 152 5.53 -1.25 -10.24
CA LYS A 152 6.29 -0.29 -11.05
C LYS A 152 6.84 0.85 -10.21
N ALA A 153 6.08 1.33 -9.23
CA ALA A 153 6.54 2.34 -8.29
C ALA A 153 7.73 1.83 -7.45
N TYR A 154 7.66 0.62 -6.89
CA TYR A 154 8.78 -0.01 -6.18
C TYR A 154 10.00 -0.17 -7.06
N LEU A 155 9.82 -0.55 -8.34
CA LEU A 155 10.92 -0.63 -9.29
C LEU A 155 11.61 0.73 -9.48
N ALA A 156 10.84 1.81 -9.62
CA ALA A 156 11.39 3.15 -9.76
C ALA A 156 12.17 3.59 -8.51
N GLU A 157 11.64 3.34 -7.31
CA GLU A 157 12.35 3.59 -6.05
C GLU A 157 13.69 2.85 -5.99
N GLY A 158 13.71 1.58 -6.41
CA GLY A 158 14.94 0.78 -6.46
C GLY A 158 15.94 1.29 -7.50
N LEU A 159 15.48 1.75 -8.67
CA LEU A 159 16.34 2.36 -9.69
C LEU A 159 16.97 3.65 -9.16
N ALA A 160 16.20 4.50 -8.47
CA ALA A 160 16.71 5.71 -7.85
C ALA A 160 17.80 5.41 -6.81
N LYS A 161 17.60 4.41 -5.94
CA LYS A 161 18.62 3.98 -4.96
C LYS A 161 19.89 3.40 -5.60
N LEU A 162 19.84 2.96 -6.86
CA LEU A 162 20.99 2.48 -7.61
C LEU A 162 21.63 3.58 -8.48
N GLY A 163 21.27 4.85 -8.30
CA GLY A 163 21.79 5.97 -9.08
C GLY A 163 21.25 6.05 -10.51
N LYS A 164 20.18 5.32 -10.84
CA LYS A 164 19.53 5.38 -12.16
C LYS A 164 18.39 6.39 -12.15
N SER A 165 18.72 7.64 -11.81
CA SER A 165 17.75 8.71 -11.58
C SER A 165 16.88 8.99 -12.82
N ASP A 166 17.45 9.00 -14.02
CA ASP A 166 16.69 9.24 -15.27
C ASP A 166 15.63 8.17 -15.53
N ASP A 167 15.99 6.89 -15.37
CA ASP A 167 15.06 5.77 -15.54
C ASP A 167 13.94 5.83 -14.48
N ALA A 168 14.30 6.17 -13.24
CA ALA A 168 13.35 6.32 -12.14
C ALA A 168 12.39 7.50 -12.39
N LEU A 169 12.90 8.66 -12.80
CA LEU A 169 12.14 9.85 -13.15
C LEU A 169 11.15 9.56 -14.28
N LYS A 170 11.61 8.96 -15.38
CA LYS A 170 10.74 8.59 -16.52
C LYS A 170 9.59 7.68 -16.07
N LEU A 171 9.89 6.66 -15.25
CA LEU A 171 8.89 5.72 -14.77
C LEU A 171 7.89 6.38 -13.81
N LEU A 172 8.36 7.18 -12.84
CA LEU A 172 7.51 7.88 -11.87
C LEU A 172 6.66 8.96 -12.54
N ALA A 173 7.23 9.74 -13.47
CA ALA A 173 6.51 10.73 -14.26
C ALA A 173 5.37 10.09 -15.07
N SER A 174 5.64 8.95 -15.72
CA SER A 174 4.62 8.19 -16.45
C SER A 174 3.47 7.74 -15.53
N LEU A 175 3.79 7.19 -14.35
CA LEU A 175 2.79 6.77 -13.36
C LEU A 175 2.01 7.96 -12.79
N TYR A 176 2.68 9.09 -12.53
CA TYR A 176 2.07 10.30 -12.00
C TYR A 176 1.11 10.94 -13.01
N LYS A 177 1.56 11.16 -14.26
CA LYS A 177 0.75 11.71 -15.36
C LYS A 177 -0.50 10.86 -15.64
N SER A 178 -0.37 9.54 -15.55
CA SER A 178 -1.50 8.61 -15.72
C SER A 178 -2.38 8.46 -14.47
N LYS A 179 -2.14 9.26 -13.41
CA LYS A 179 -2.87 9.23 -12.13
C LYS A 179 -2.87 7.84 -11.46
N ARG A 180 -1.80 7.07 -11.65
CA ARG A 180 -1.62 5.70 -11.11
C ARG A 180 -0.56 5.63 -10.00
N LEU A 181 0.11 6.75 -9.72
CA LEU A 181 1.03 6.89 -8.60
C LEU A 181 0.27 7.38 -7.35
N HIS A 182 -0.02 6.45 -6.44
CA HIS A 182 -0.73 6.73 -5.18
C HIS A 182 0.09 6.39 -3.94
N ASP A 183 1.22 5.71 -4.11
CA ASP A 183 2.07 5.30 -3.00
C ASP A 183 2.90 6.49 -2.48
N ALA A 184 2.84 6.71 -1.17
CA ALA A 184 3.45 7.88 -0.52
C ALA A 184 4.98 7.90 -0.67
N GLN A 185 5.64 6.77 -0.45
CA GLN A 185 7.09 6.66 -0.55
C GLN A 185 7.57 6.84 -2.00
N ALA A 186 6.79 6.38 -2.98
CA ALA A 186 7.09 6.59 -4.39
C ALA A 186 6.88 8.06 -4.82
N LEU A 187 5.83 8.73 -4.31
CA LEU A 187 5.61 10.16 -4.52
C LEU A 187 6.73 11.00 -3.89
N ALA A 188 7.15 10.65 -2.67
CA ALA A 188 8.28 11.28 -2.00
C ALA A 188 9.59 11.10 -2.78
N THR A 189 9.83 9.89 -3.30
CA THR A 189 10.98 9.62 -4.18
C THR A 189 10.92 10.45 -5.44
N TYR A 190 9.73 10.60 -6.05
CA TYR A 190 9.57 11.41 -7.25
C TYR A 190 9.84 12.89 -6.98
N ALA A 191 9.28 13.45 -5.91
CA ALA A 191 9.53 14.82 -5.49
C ALA A 191 11.03 15.09 -5.22
N ARG A 192 11.72 14.15 -4.54
CA ARG A 192 13.17 14.25 -4.32
C ARG A 192 13.95 14.29 -5.63
N LEU A 193 13.66 13.37 -6.56
CA LEU A 193 14.35 13.32 -7.85
C LEU A 193 14.10 14.57 -8.70
N LEU A 194 12.88 15.14 -8.65
CA LEU A 194 12.58 16.42 -9.31
C LEU A 194 13.38 17.58 -8.69
N ASN A 195 13.54 17.60 -7.37
CA ASN A 195 14.39 18.60 -6.71
C ASN A 195 15.86 18.47 -7.16
N GLU A 196 16.39 17.25 -7.23
CA GLU A 196 17.74 16.97 -7.71
C GLU A 196 17.93 17.38 -9.19
N ALA A 197 16.87 17.31 -9.99
CA ALA A 197 16.85 17.76 -11.39
C ALA A 197 16.60 19.26 -11.57
N GLY A 198 16.37 20.03 -10.49
CA GLY A 198 16.05 21.47 -10.56
C GLY A 198 14.59 21.78 -10.97
N GLU A 199 13.73 20.77 -11.07
CA GLU A 199 12.32 20.89 -11.48
C GLU A 199 11.41 21.30 -10.31
N ILE A 200 11.67 22.49 -9.74
CA ILE A 200 11.07 22.93 -8.46
C ILE A 200 9.53 23.00 -8.52
N GLY A 201 8.95 23.53 -9.59
CA GLY A 201 7.49 23.63 -9.73
C GLY A 201 6.81 22.26 -9.74
N GLN A 202 7.33 21.32 -10.53
CA GLN A 202 6.81 19.96 -10.58
C GLN A 202 6.99 19.23 -9.24
N ARG A 203 8.11 19.47 -8.56
CA ARG A 203 8.39 18.92 -7.23
C ARG A 203 7.31 19.33 -6.23
N ASP A 204 6.96 20.62 -6.18
CA ASP A 204 5.96 21.15 -5.24
C ASP A 204 4.56 20.59 -5.53
N ASP A 205 4.19 20.44 -6.80
CA ASP A 205 2.93 19.80 -7.20
C ASP A 205 2.84 18.34 -6.72
N VAL A 206 3.92 17.58 -6.93
CA VAL A 206 3.99 16.17 -6.49
C VAL A 206 3.95 16.08 -4.96
N ALA A 207 4.63 16.97 -4.26
CA ALA A 207 4.64 17.03 -2.81
C ALA A 207 3.24 17.29 -2.25
N LYS A 208 2.56 18.29 -2.78
CA LYS A 208 1.17 18.61 -2.44
C LYS A 208 0.27 17.40 -2.69
N SER A 209 0.46 16.71 -3.80
CA SER A 209 -0.29 15.49 -4.12
C SER A 209 -0.05 14.38 -3.10
N CYS A 210 1.19 14.21 -2.62
CA CYS A 210 1.53 13.23 -1.58
C CYS A 210 0.74 13.49 -0.30
N PHE A 211 0.74 14.74 0.19
CA PHE A 211 -0.01 15.13 1.38
C PHE A 211 -1.50 14.89 1.26
N GLN A 212 -2.09 15.34 0.15
CA GLN A 212 -3.53 15.23 -0.08
C GLN A 212 -4.01 13.77 -0.18
N ARG A 213 -3.13 12.85 -0.62
CA ARG A 213 -3.54 11.48 -0.96
C ARG A 213 -3.25 10.44 0.09
N THR A 214 -2.28 10.66 0.98
CA THR A 214 -1.70 9.54 1.73
C THR A 214 -1.61 9.71 3.24
N SER A 215 -1.85 10.92 3.78
CA SER A 215 -1.68 11.26 5.22
C SER A 215 -0.42 10.68 5.86
N SER A 216 0.61 10.39 5.05
CA SER A 216 1.76 9.58 5.42
C SER A 216 2.92 10.49 5.81
N SER A 217 3.63 10.10 6.87
CA SER A 217 4.90 10.74 7.28
C SER A 217 6.01 10.61 6.23
N ALA A 218 5.83 9.73 5.23
CA ALA A 218 6.76 9.62 4.11
C ALA A 218 6.72 10.83 3.17
N CYS A 219 5.63 11.62 3.17
CA CYS A 219 5.51 12.78 2.32
C CYS A 219 6.43 13.90 2.82
N PRO A 220 7.30 14.45 1.96
CA PRO A 220 8.25 15.48 2.36
C PRO A 220 7.49 16.75 2.77
N VAL A 221 7.56 17.12 4.07
CA VAL A 221 6.98 18.39 4.56
C VAL A 221 7.93 19.48 4.14
N PHE A 222 7.62 20.13 3.04
CA PHE A 222 8.25 21.39 2.68
C PHE A 222 7.64 22.46 3.59
N ALA A 223 8.19 22.58 4.80
CA ALA A 223 7.96 23.75 5.62
C ALA A 223 8.31 24.96 4.78
N LYS A 224 7.34 25.88 4.61
CA LYS A 224 7.45 27.19 3.96
C LYS A 224 8.89 27.75 3.99
N SER A 225 9.71 27.43 2.99
CA SER A 225 10.90 28.22 2.70
C SER A 225 10.40 29.41 1.89
N ARG A 226 10.04 30.47 2.64
CA ARG A 226 9.87 31.86 2.23
C ARG A 226 9.86 32.08 0.71
N LEU A 227 8.66 32.27 0.16
CA LEU A 227 8.49 33.21 -0.93
C LEU A 227 8.78 34.60 -0.34
N PRO A 228 9.80 35.35 -0.79
CA PRO A 228 9.75 36.79 -0.64
C PRO A 228 8.60 37.28 -1.51
N ILE A 229 7.65 37.98 -0.89
CA ILE A 229 6.81 38.96 -1.59
C ILE A 229 7.71 40.15 -1.89
#